data_AF-A0A3D3E9F9-F1
#
_entry.id   AF-A0A3D3E9F9-F1
#
_cell.length_a   1.000
_cell.length_b   1.000
_cell.length_c   1.000
_cell.angle_alpha   90.00
_cell.angle_beta   90.00
_cell.angle_gamma   90.00
#
_symmetry.space_group_name_H-M   'P 1'
#
loop_
_entity.id
_entity.type
_entity.pdbx_description
1 polymer ?
#
loop_
_entity_poly.entity_id
_entity_poly.type
_entity_poly.pdbx_seq_one_letter_code
_entity_poly.pdbx_strand_id
1 'polypeptide(L)'
;AECEQELTPELRLHMIVETNFSYFQQSISITRTWLCFWAQALHDPELARLQSVNSKRLQRNLLYSYKQVISDEKQALTAANMTAAMIDGFWLRSSLSQASSDSSKSNDEFAQAEKLCKQFISMQCQQV
;
A
#
# COMPACT_ATOMS: atom_id res chain seq x y z
N ALA A 1 22.27 -7.12 20.32
CA ALA A 1 22.65 -6.25 19.21
C ALA A 1 21.82 -6.70 18.03
N GLU A 2 20.72 -6.00 17.76
CA GLU A 2 19.91 -6.27 16.57
C GLU A 2 20.76 -5.97 15.34
N CYS A 3 20.81 -6.93 14.42
CA CYS A 3 21.55 -6.80 13.17
C CYS A 3 20.93 -5.63 12.39
N GLU A 4 21.65 -4.51 12.25
CA GLU A 4 21.22 -3.41 11.38
C GLU A 4 21.17 -3.97 9.95
N GLN A 5 19.98 -4.40 9.51
CA GLN A 5 19.76 -4.79 8.14
C GLN A 5 19.99 -3.58 7.24
N GLU A 6 20.90 -3.72 6.28
CA GLU A 6 21.13 -2.71 5.27
C GLU A 6 19.83 -2.42 4.52
N LEU A 7 19.41 -1.16 4.48
CA LEU A 7 18.15 -0.75 3.88
C LEU A 7 18.24 -0.76 2.35
N THR A 8 18.07 -1.94 1.75
CA THR A 8 18.01 -2.07 0.29
C THR A 8 16.73 -1.43 -0.29
N PRO A 9 16.71 -1.03 -1.57
CA PRO A 9 15.51 -0.46 -2.18
C PRO A 9 14.31 -1.40 -2.15
N GLU A 10 14.53 -2.71 -2.36
CA GLU A 10 13.48 -3.74 -2.26
C GLU A 10 12.97 -3.86 -0.81
N LEU A 11 13.86 -3.88 0.19
CA LEU A 11 13.46 -3.90 1.59
C LEU A 11 12.62 -2.68 1.95
N ARG A 12 12.99 -1.49 1.46
CA ARG A 12 12.19 -0.27 1.64
C ARG A 12 10.80 -0.38 0.99
N LEU A 13 10.68 -0.98 -0.20
CA LEU A 13 9.38 -1.23 -0.83
C LEU A 13 8.51 -2.17 0.02
N HIS A 14 9.10 -3.24 0.55
CA HIS A 14 8.39 -4.15 1.48
C HIS A 14 7.94 -3.43 2.76
N MET A 15 8.77 -2.57 3.35
CA MET A 15 8.40 -1.80 4.53
C MET A 15 7.25 -0.81 4.27
N ILE A 16 7.18 -0.23 3.07
CA ILE A 16 6.03 0.59 2.66
C ILE A 16 4.75 -0.26 2.65
N VAL A 17 4.82 -1.47 2.07
CA VAL A 17 3.69 -2.42 2.05
C VAL A 17 3.28 -2.80 3.48
N GLU A 18 4.23 -3.23 4.32
CA GLU A 18 3.99 -3.58 5.73
C GLU A 18 3.30 -2.45 6.49
N THR A 19 3.75 -1.22 6.29
CA THR A 19 3.17 -0.06 6.98
C THR A 19 1.70 0.15 6.61
N ASN A 20 1.34 -0.01 5.33
CA ASN A 20 -0.04 0.12 4.86
C ASN A 20 -0.96 -1.01 5.35
N PHE A 21 -0.40 -2.18 5.64
CA PHE A 21 -1.13 -3.35 6.15
C PHE A 21 -0.98 -3.57 7.66
N SER A 22 -0.32 -2.65 8.38
CA SER A 22 -0.10 -2.77 9.83
C SER A 22 -1.41 -2.88 10.62
N TYR A 23 -1.36 -3.52 11.79
CA TYR A 23 -2.54 -3.67 12.67
C TYR A 23 -3.24 -2.35 13.02
N PHE A 24 -2.48 -1.25 13.09
CA PHE A 24 -3.06 0.08 13.29
C PHE A 24 -4.01 0.47 12.14
N GLN A 25 -3.59 0.24 10.90
CA GLN A 25 -4.37 0.51 9.69
C GLN A 25 -5.56 -0.44 9.51
N GLN A 26 -5.54 -1.59 10.18
CA GLN A 26 -6.64 -2.56 10.15
C GLN A 26 -7.75 -2.25 11.17
N SER A 27 -7.55 -1.27 12.06
CA SER A 27 -8.54 -0.97 13.09
C SER A 27 -9.83 -0.40 12.50
N ILE A 28 -10.98 -0.83 13.00
CA ILE A 28 -12.31 -0.41 12.52
C ILE A 28 -12.45 1.13 12.48
N SER A 29 -11.88 1.82 13.48
CA SER A 29 -11.91 3.30 13.54
C SER A 29 -11.16 3.94 12.38
N ILE A 30 -9.95 3.44 12.07
CA ILE A 30 -9.14 3.95 10.96
C ILE A 30 -9.80 3.59 9.63
N THR A 31 -10.29 2.37 9.49
CA THR A 31 -11.02 1.91 8.30
C THR A 31 -12.21 2.82 7.99
N ARG A 32 -13.07 3.08 8.98
CA ARG A 32 -14.21 4.00 8.83
C ARG A 32 -13.77 5.41 8.48
N THR A 33 -12.69 5.90 9.10
CA THR A 33 -12.18 7.24 8.83
C THR A 33 -11.75 7.40 7.38
N TRP A 34 -10.99 6.43 6.83
CA TRP A 34 -10.58 6.46 5.42
C TRP A 34 -11.76 6.35 4.46
N LEU A 35 -12.72 5.46 4.71
CA LEU A 35 -13.90 5.30 3.87
C LEU A 35 -14.77 6.57 3.87
N CYS A 36 -15.02 7.16 5.03
CA CYS A 36 -15.73 8.43 5.14
C CYS A 36 -14.97 9.57 4.47
N PHE A 37 -13.65 9.63 4.65
CA PHE A 37 -12.81 10.63 4.01
C PHE A 37 -12.86 10.54 2.49
N TRP A 38 -12.71 9.33 1.92
CA TRP A 38 -12.79 9.14 0.47
C TRP A 38 -14.18 9.46 -0.08
N ALA A 39 -15.25 9.05 0.60
CA ALA A 39 -16.61 9.37 0.20
C ALA A 39 -16.85 10.90 0.19
N GLN A 40 -16.36 11.62 1.19
CA GLN A 40 -16.50 13.08 1.26
C GLN A 40 -15.59 13.81 0.27
N ALA A 41 -14.39 13.29 0.00
CA ALA A 41 -13.46 13.85 -0.98
C ALA A 41 -14.01 13.88 -2.42
N LEU A 42 -15.05 13.10 -2.72
CA LEU A 42 -15.77 13.17 -4.01
C LEU A 42 -16.62 14.45 -4.15
N HIS A 43 -16.93 15.12 -3.04
CA HIS A 43 -17.86 16.25 -2.99
C HIS A 43 -17.23 17.53 -2.40
N ASP A 44 -16.13 17.40 -1.66
CA ASP A 44 -15.42 18.52 -1.03
C ASP A 44 -14.04 18.76 -1.70
N PRO A 45 -13.81 19.93 -2.33
CA PRO A 45 -12.55 20.24 -3.00
C PRO A 45 -11.30 20.24 -2.10
N GLU A 46 -11.42 20.63 -0.83
CA GLU A 46 -10.29 20.63 0.11
C GLU A 46 -9.91 19.20 0.50
N LEU A 47 -10.92 18.34 0.73
CA LEU A 47 -10.67 16.91 0.98
C LEU A 47 -10.14 16.21 -0.27
N ALA A 48 -10.61 16.56 -1.47
CA ALA A 48 -10.07 16.07 -2.74
C ALA A 48 -8.57 16.41 -2.90
N ARG A 49 -8.18 17.63 -2.50
CA ARG A 49 -6.78 18.05 -2.50
C ARG A 49 -5.94 17.20 -1.55
N LEU A 50 -6.45 16.92 -0.34
CA LEU A 50 -5.78 16.03 0.62
C LEU A 50 -5.66 14.59 0.10
N GLN A 51 -6.72 14.06 -0.53
CA GLN A 51 -6.70 12.73 -1.14
C GLN A 51 -5.65 12.66 -2.25
N SER A 52 -5.54 13.70 -3.08
CA SER A 52 -4.53 13.79 -4.14
C SER A 52 -3.12 13.78 -3.57
N VAL A 53 -2.89 14.51 -2.47
CA VAL A 53 -1.61 14.51 -1.76
C VAL A 53 -1.29 13.12 -1.21
N ASN A 54 -2.25 12.44 -0.57
CA ASN A 54 -2.07 11.10 -0.03
C ASN A 54 -1.68 10.09 -1.12
N SER A 55 -2.45 10.02 -2.19
CA SER A 55 -2.20 9.11 -3.32
C SER A 55 -0.82 9.38 -3.96
N LYS A 56 -0.48 10.65 -4.20
CA LYS A 56 0.84 11.02 -4.75
C LYS A 56 1.99 10.67 -3.80
N ARG A 57 1.80 10.75 -2.48
CA ARG A 57 2.84 10.38 -1.51
C ARG A 57 3.14 8.88 -1.57
N LEU A 58 2.12 8.02 -1.63
CA LEU A 58 2.33 6.58 -1.76
C LEU A 58 3.08 6.25 -3.06
N GLN A 59 2.56 6.72 -4.20
CA GLN A 59 3.15 6.49 -5.51
C GLN A 59 4.61 6.97 -5.59
N ARG A 60 4.90 8.21 -5.13
CA ARG A 60 6.26 8.77 -5.18
C ARG A 60 7.24 8.02 -4.29
N ASN A 61 6.82 7.57 -3.11
CA ASN A 61 7.67 6.77 -2.24
C ASN A 61 8.00 5.40 -2.86
N LEU A 62 7.04 4.76 -3.51
CA LEU A 62 7.27 3.52 -4.25
C LEU A 62 8.21 3.76 -5.44
N LEU A 63 7.92 4.78 -6.26
CA LEU A 63 8.71 5.12 -7.44
C LEU A 63 10.17 5.42 -7.09
N TYR A 64 10.42 6.10 -5.97
CA TYR A 64 11.77 6.40 -5.50
C TYR A 64 12.62 5.13 -5.34
N SER A 65 12.07 4.08 -4.72
CA SER A 65 12.77 2.81 -4.57
C SER A 65 12.83 2.03 -5.87
N TYR A 66 11.73 2.00 -6.66
CA TYR A 66 11.71 1.29 -7.93
C TYR A 66 12.74 1.83 -8.94
N LYS A 67 12.98 3.16 -8.98
CA LYS A 67 14.01 3.75 -9.84
C LYS A 67 15.44 3.32 -9.51
N GLN A 68 15.68 2.78 -8.31
CA GLN A 68 17.00 2.28 -7.91
C GLN A 68 17.22 0.82 -8.30
N VAL A 69 16.14 0.08 -8.58
CA VAL A 69 16.20 -1.33 -8.99
C VAL A 69 15.91 -1.50 -10.48
N ILE A 70 15.01 -0.72 -11.07
CA ILE A 70 14.60 -0.80 -12.48
C ILE A 70 15.22 0.37 -13.26
N SER A 71 16.07 0.07 -14.25
CA SER A 71 16.75 1.09 -15.06
C SER A 71 15.82 1.85 -16.03
N ASP A 72 14.78 1.19 -16.55
CA ASP A 72 13.79 1.84 -17.42
C ASP A 72 12.80 2.66 -16.59
N GLU A 73 12.82 3.98 -16.74
CA GLU A 73 11.97 4.89 -15.99
C GLU A 73 10.46 4.65 -16.18
N LYS A 74 10.04 4.25 -17.39
CA LYS A 74 8.61 3.98 -17.67
C LYS A 74 8.17 2.70 -17.00
N GLN A 75 9.04 1.70 -16.97
CA GLN A 75 8.78 0.44 -16.25
C GLN A 75 8.73 0.70 -14.74
N ALA A 76 9.67 1.47 -14.18
CA ALA A 76 9.66 1.85 -12.76
C ALA A 76 8.39 2.61 -12.36
N LEU A 77 7.93 3.54 -13.20
CA LEU A 77 6.65 4.25 -13.01
C LEU A 77 5.45 3.31 -13.06
N THR A 78 5.46 2.37 -14.01
CA THR A 78 4.39 1.36 -14.14
C THR A 78 4.32 0.47 -12.91
N ALA A 79 5.46 -0.06 -12.45
CA ALA A 79 5.56 -0.87 -11.24
C ALA A 79 5.05 -0.10 -10.01
N ALA A 80 5.46 1.16 -9.84
CA ALA A 80 5.00 2.01 -8.74
C ALA A 80 3.47 2.22 -8.76
N ASN A 81 2.88 2.49 -9.93
CA ASN A 81 1.43 2.66 -10.08
C ASN A 81 0.68 1.37 -9.78
N MET A 82 1.16 0.24 -10.30
CA MET A 82 0.56 -1.08 -10.05
C MET A 82 0.61 -1.44 -8.56
N THR A 83 1.76 -1.26 -7.91
CA THR A 83 1.90 -1.54 -6.47
C THR A 83 0.99 -0.64 -5.63
N ALA A 84 0.89 0.65 -5.94
CA ALA A 84 -0.04 1.55 -5.25
C ALA A 84 -1.51 1.11 -5.39
N ALA A 85 -1.94 0.78 -6.62
CA ALA A 85 -3.29 0.30 -6.89
C ALA A 85 -3.59 -1.04 -6.20
N MET A 86 -2.60 -1.94 -6.11
CA MET A 86 -2.72 -3.20 -5.38
C MET A 86 -2.91 -2.95 -3.88
N ILE A 87 -2.10 -2.07 -3.28
CA ILE A 87 -2.22 -1.70 -1.85
C ILE A 87 -3.64 -1.18 -1.57
N ASP A 88 -4.08 -0.14 -2.30
CA ASP A 88 -5.39 0.48 -2.08
C ASP A 88 -6.53 -0.54 -2.30
N GLY A 89 -6.45 -1.32 -3.39
CA GLY A 89 -7.48 -2.28 -3.76
C GLY A 89 -7.61 -3.46 -2.80
N PHE A 90 -6.48 -4.00 -2.33
CA PHE A 90 -6.52 -5.06 -1.31
C PHE A 90 -6.96 -4.52 0.05
N TRP A 91 -6.42 -3.38 0.48
CA TRP A 91 -6.80 -2.77 1.74
C TRP A 91 -8.30 -2.50 1.80
N LEU A 92 -8.90 -1.99 0.72
CA LEU A 92 -10.34 -1.77 0.63
C LEU A 92 -11.15 -3.06 0.74
N ARG A 93 -10.76 -4.12 0.00
CA ARG A 93 -11.46 -5.40 0.03
C ARG A 93 -11.41 -6.04 1.42
N SER A 94 -10.24 -6.08 2.04
CA SER A 94 -10.05 -6.64 3.38
C SER A 94 -10.81 -5.83 4.45
N SER A 95 -10.83 -4.50 4.30
CA SER A 95 -11.60 -3.60 5.16
C SER A 95 -13.11 -3.85 5.11
N LEU A 96 -13.65 -4.04 3.90
CA LEU A 96 -15.08 -4.31 3.72
C LEU A 96 -15.46 -5.71 4.22
N SER A 97 -14.60 -6.72 4.01
CA SER A 97 -14.80 -8.08 4.53
C SER A 97 -14.79 -8.14 6.05
N GLN A 98 -13.89 -7.38 6.70
CA GLN A 98 -13.84 -7.24 8.16
C GLN A 98 -15.12 -6.62 8.71
N ALA A 99 -15.70 -5.63 8.02
CA ALA A 99 -16.94 -4.99 8.45
C ALA A 99 -18.17 -5.92 8.37
N SER A 100 -18.13 -6.95 7.52
CA SER A 100 -19.26 -7.87 7.28
C SER A 100 -19.18 -9.22 8.02
N SER A 101 -18.03 -9.56 8.63
CA SER A 101 -17.76 -10.93 9.12
C SER A 101 -17.46 -10.97 10.62
N ASP A 102 -17.81 -12.08 11.29
CA ASP A 102 -17.31 -12.40 12.63
C ASP A 102 -15.78 -12.57 12.59
N SER A 103 -15.07 -11.53 13.06
CA SER A 103 -13.63 -11.28 13.29
C SER A 103 -12.53 -12.25 12.81
N SER A 104 -12.68 -13.57 12.79
CA SER A 104 -11.60 -14.54 12.56
C SER A 104 -11.08 -14.60 11.12
N LYS A 105 -11.94 -14.46 10.10
CA LYS A 105 -11.52 -14.49 8.68
C LYS A 105 -10.80 -13.22 8.22
N SER A 106 -10.98 -12.12 8.95
CA SER A 106 -10.55 -10.80 8.47
C SER A 106 -9.04 -10.56 8.55
N ASN A 107 -8.37 -11.10 9.58
CA ASN A 107 -6.93 -10.95 9.77
C ASN A 107 -6.13 -11.71 8.69
N ASP A 108 -6.67 -12.83 8.21
CA ASP A 108 -6.03 -13.63 7.17
C ASP A 108 -5.99 -12.89 5.82
N GLU A 109 -7.01 -12.08 5.50
CA GLU A 109 -7.06 -11.33 4.24
C GLU A 109 -6.01 -10.21 4.16
N PHE A 110 -5.81 -9.46 5.24
CA PHE A 110 -4.78 -8.42 5.29
C PHE A 110 -3.37 -9.02 5.20
N ALA A 111 -3.11 -10.13 5.90
CA ALA A 111 -1.83 -10.83 5.80
C ALA A 111 -1.58 -11.38 4.38
N GLN A 112 -2.61 -11.94 3.75
CA GLN A 112 -2.53 -12.42 2.37
C GLN A 112 -2.31 -11.27 1.38
N ALA A 113 -2.98 -10.13 1.58
CA ALA A 113 -2.78 -8.93 0.77
C ALA A 113 -1.35 -8.39 0.84
N GLU A 114 -0.81 -8.27 2.06
CA GLU A 114 0.57 -7.85 2.29
C GLU A 114 1.54 -8.76 1.54
N LYS A 115 1.37 -10.09 1.69
CA LYS A 115 2.18 -11.11 1.02
C LYS A 115 2.12 -10.97 -0.51
N LEU A 116 0.93 -10.79 -1.09
CA LEU A 116 0.76 -10.65 -2.54
C LEU A 116 1.44 -9.39 -3.08
N CYS A 117 1.32 -8.26 -2.38
CA CYS A 117 2.01 -7.03 -2.74
C CYS A 117 3.54 -7.19 -2.69
N LYS A 118 4.07 -7.86 -1.66
CA LYS A 118 5.51 -8.16 -1.56
C LYS A 118 5.98 -9.09 -2.68
N GLN A 119 5.23 -10.16 -2.97
CA GLN A 119 5.55 -11.05 -4.09
C GLN A 119 5.57 -10.31 -5.43
N PHE A 120 4.63 -9.40 -5.66
CA PHE A 120 4.64 -8.55 -6.85
C PHE A 120 5.89 -7.66 -6.92
N ILE A 121 6.27 -7.01 -5.82
CA ILE A 121 7.51 -6.23 -5.74
C ILE A 121 8.71 -7.08 -6.15
N SER A 122 8.90 -8.26 -5.53
CA SER A 122 10.06 -9.11 -5.82
C SER A 122 10.07 -9.59 -7.28
N MET A 123 8.90 -9.88 -7.88
CA MET A 123 8.82 -10.19 -9.31
C MET A 123 9.26 -9.02 -10.18
N GLN A 124 8.88 -7.78 -9.84
CA GLN A 124 9.31 -6.59 -10.60
C GLN A 124 10.81 -6.30 -10.44
N CYS A 125 11.38 -6.53 -9.26
CA CYS A 125 12.81 -6.35 -9.00
C CYS A 125 13.69 -7.39 -9.72
N GLN A 126 13.15 -8.58 -10.02
CA GLN A 126 13.86 -9.66 -10.73
C GLN A 126 13.77 -9.57 -12.26
N GLN A 127 12.86 -8.76 -12.80
CA GLN A 127 12.62 -8.59 -14.24
C GLN A 127 13.55 -7.53 -14.88
N VAL A 128 14.57 -7.08 -14.15
CA VAL A 128 15.50 -6.01 -14.56
C VAL A 128 16.70 -6.57 -15.30
#